data_AF-A0AA95M014-F1
#
_entry.id   AF-A0AA95M014-F1
#
_cell.length_a   1.000
_cell.length_b   1.000
_cell.length_c   1.000
_cell.angle_alpha   90.00
_cell.angle_beta   90.00
_cell.angle_gamma   90.00
#
_symmetry.space_group_name_H-M   'P 1'
#
loop_
_entity.id
_entity.type
_entity.pdbx_description
1 polymer ?
#
loop_
_entity_poly.entity_id
_entity_poly.type
_entity_poly.pdbx_seq_one_letter_code
_entity_poly.pdbx_strand_id
1 'polypeptide(L)'
;MLEKREGTINEIVYEFTSYRNGKYSIYPTISDLYLLLNKIIRSKVTTEYIRITPFYLNEKVKLQREFDEYMFFLECREQFTVQDEEFHILENLGRDANSVTSEEYETGKILTPLCRYDDPKTYISLLEGYRKFLDMILPRLFEFAKIDLELTDEDLAFGYFCFEIHSE
;
A
#
# COMPACT_ATOMS: atom_id res chain seq x y z
N MET A 1 14.68 6.29 15.18
CA MET A 1 15.56 6.00 14.02
C MET A 1 14.91 4.83 13.32
N LEU A 2 14.70 4.90 12.01
CA LEU A 2 14.21 3.74 11.27
C LEU A 2 15.27 2.65 11.37
N GLU A 3 14.89 1.52 11.95
CA GLU A 3 15.76 0.35 12.05
C GLU A 3 15.73 -0.39 10.71
N LYS A 4 16.91 -0.74 10.20
CA LYS A 4 17.01 -1.57 9.01
C LYS A 4 16.75 -3.02 9.42
N ARG A 5 15.63 -3.59 8.98
CA ARG A 5 15.29 -5.00 9.19
C ARG A 5 16.06 -5.89 8.20
N GLU A 6 16.33 -7.13 8.61
CA GLU A 6 16.99 -8.11 7.75
C GLU A 6 16.05 -8.62 6.65
N GLY A 7 16.59 -9.06 5.51
CA GLY A 7 15.82 -9.63 4.41
C GLY A 7 15.71 -8.70 3.20
N THR A 8 15.80 -9.27 2.00
CA THR A 8 15.94 -8.53 0.74
C THR A 8 14.85 -7.47 0.52
N ILE A 9 13.59 -7.78 0.85
CA ILE A 9 12.48 -6.82 0.69
C ILE A 9 12.61 -5.69 1.70
N ASN A 10 12.93 -5.99 2.96
CA ASN A 10 13.18 -4.98 3.99
C ASN A 10 14.33 -4.03 3.62
N GLU A 11 15.40 -4.54 3.01
CA GLU A 11 16.49 -3.70 2.51
C GLU A 11 16.01 -2.77 1.39
N ILE A 12 15.22 -3.29 0.44
CA ILE A 12 14.64 -2.49 -0.65
C ILE A 12 13.71 -1.42 -0.08
N VAL A 13 12.84 -1.74 0.87
CA VAL A 13 11.94 -0.75 1.49
C VAL A 13 12.78 0.32 2.19
N TYR A 14 13.77 -0.07 2.99
CA TYR A 14 14.65 0.86 3.70
C TYR A 14 15.40 1.82 2.76
N GLU A 15 15.86 1.35 1.60
CA GLU A 15 16.52 2.21 0.59
C GLU A 15 15.64 3.36 0.09
N PHE A 16 14.32 3.15 0.04
CA PHE A 16 13.37 4.11 -0.52
C PHE A 16 12.65 4.93 0.55
N THR A 17 12.56 4.42 1.78
CA THR A 17 11.82 5.08 2.86
C THR A 17 12.71 5.70 3.92
N SER A 18 14.04 5.56 3.82
CA SER A 18 14.98 6.09 4.81
C SER A 18 15.98 7.07 4.23
N TYR A 19 16.30 8.12 4.99
CA TYR A 19 17.35 9.08 4.66
C TYR A 19 18.31 9.28 5.83
N ARG A 20 19.59 9.52 5.50
CA ARG A 20 20.69 9.67 6.47
C ARG A 20 20.71 8.51 7.48
N ASN A 21 20.79 7.28 6.98
CA ASN A 21 20.83 6.04 7.77
C ASN A 21 19.64 5.94 8.75
N GLY A 22 18.41 6.14 8.24
CA GLY A 22 17.20 6.00 9.05
C GLY A 22 16.96 7.14 10.04
N LYS A 23 17.67 8.27 9.91
CA LYS A 23 17.38 9.45 10.73
C LYS A 23 16.05 10.10 10.34
N TYR A 24 15.68 10.05 9.07
CA TYR A 24 14.46 10.63 8.54
C TYR A 24 13.70 9.61 7.70
N SER A 25 12.38 9.64 7.78
CA SER A 25 11.49 8.92 6.88
C SER A 25 11.33 9.70 5.58
N ILE A 26 11.34 8.97 4.47
CA ILE A 26 10.90 9.43 3.17
C ILE A 26 9.61 8.68 2.86
N TYR A 27 8.62 9.41 2.35
CA TYR A 27 7.42 8.82 1.79
C TYR A 27 7.53 8.85 0.27
N PRO A 28 7.70 7.69 -0.39
CA PRO A 28 7.85 7.62 -1.84
C PRO A 28 6.69 8.30 -2.57
N THR A 29 6.99 8.98 -3.67
CA THR A 29 5.97 9.40 -4.65
C THR A 29 5.49 8.18 -5.45
N ILE A 30 4.46 8.34 -6.29
CA ILE A 30 3.99 7.26 -7.18
C ILE A 30 5.11 6.68 -8.06
N SER A 31 6.02 7.53 -8.54
CA SER A 31 7.14 7.08 -9.39
C SER A 31 8.14 6.24 -8.58
N ASP A 32 8.45 6.68 -7.37
CA ASP A 32 9.37 5.99 -6.48
C ASP A 32 8.78 4.68 -5.94
N LEU A 33 7.47 4.66 -5.65
CA LEU A 33 6.73 3.46 -5.31
C LEU A 33 6.82 2.43 -6.45
N TYR A 34 6.61 2.85 -7.71
CA TYR A 34 6.73 1.94 -8.85
C TYR A 34 8.15 1.39 -9.01
N LEU A 35 9.18 2.19 -8.74
CA LEU A 35 10.57 1.72 -8.73
C LEU A 35 10.83 0.70 -7.61
N LEU A 36 10.32 0.97 -6.40
CA LEU A 36 10.38 0.05 -5.26
C LEU A 36 9.69 -1.29 -5.59
N LEU A 37 8.44 -1.24 -6.05
CA LEU A 37 7.66 -2.45 -6.39
C LEU A 37 8.37 -3.27 -7.48
N ASN A 38 8.94 -2.62 -8.50
CA ASN A 38 9.72 -3.31 -9.53
C ASN A 38 10.98 -3.99 -8.99
N LYS A 39 11.67 -3.38 -8.01
CA LYS A 39 12.81 -4.01 -7.33
C LYS A 39 12.37 -5.22 -6.51
N ILE A 40 11.28 -5.10 -5.75
CA ILE A 40 10.71 -6.22 -4.99
C ILE A 40 10.34 -7.38 -5.92
N ILE A 41 9.59 -7.10 -7.00
CA ILE A 41 9.18 -8.11 -7.99
C ILE A 41 10.39 -8.84 -8.61
N ARG A 42 11.47 -8.10 -8.90
CA ARG A 42 12.70 -8.67 -9.47
C ARG A 42 13.50 -9.52 -8.49
N SER A 43 13.32 -9.32 -7.18
CA SER A 43 14.04 -10.08 -6.15
C SER A 43 13.61 -11.55 -6.11
N LYS A 44 12.37 -11.85 -6.53
CA LYS A 44 11.77 -13.19 -6.54
C LYS A 44 11.79 -13.89 -5.17
N VAL A 45 11.76 -13.10 -4.10
CA VAL A 45 11.56 -13.58 -2.73
C VAL A 45 10.25 -13.04 -2.17
N THR A 46 9.77 -13.66 -1.10
CA THR A 46 8.64 -13.22 -0.29
C THR A 46 9.17 -12.56 1.00
N THR A 47 8.27 -11.93 1.73
CA THR A 47 8.47 -11.34 3.06
C THR A 47 7.21 -11.64 3.87
N GLU A 48 7.24 -11.57 5.21
CA GLU A 48 6.07 -11.85 6.06
C GLU A 48 4.90 -10.94 5.72
N TYR A 49 5.16 -9.64 5.59
CA TYR A 49 4.18 -8.73 5.00
C TYR A 49 4.80 -7.51 4.35
N ILE A 50 4.04 -6.90 3.45
CA ILE A 50 4.25 -5.53 3.02
C ILE A 50 2.95 -4.75 3.15
N ARG A 51 3.03 -3.57 3.77
CA ARG A 51 1.93 -2.64 3.99
C ARG A 51 2.21 -1.33 3.29
N ILE A 52 1.25 -0.81 2.51
CA ILE A 52 1.38 0.44 1.75
C ILE A 52 0.13 1.29 1.97
N THR A 53 0.26 2.40 2.67
CA THR A 53 -0.83 3.35 2.93
C THR A 53 -0.69 4.58 2.03
N PRO A 54 -1.63 4.85 1.12
CA PRO A 54 -1.60 6.06 0.31
C PRO A 54 -2.03 7.27 1.14
N PHE A 55 -1.42 8.42 0.87
CA PHE A 55 -1.89 9.71 1.37
C PHE A 55 -1.62 10.82 0.36
N TYR A 56 -2.49 11.82 0.35
CA TYR A 56 -2.32 13.03 -0.45
C TYR A 56 -1.73 14.14 0.40
N LEU A 57 -0.75 14.85 -0.14
CA LEU A 57 -0.13 16.01 0.49
C LEU A 57 -0.30 17.24 -0.41
N ASN A 58 -0.60 18.39 0.17
CA ASN A 58 -0.60 19.68 -0.54
C ASN A 58 0.38 20.67 0.11
N GLU A 59 1.40 21.08 -0.66
CA GLU A 59 2.47 21.93 -0.16
C GLU A 59 2.08 23.41 0.00
N LYS A 60 1.04 23.88 -0.69
CA LYS A 60 0.59 25.28 -0.64
C LYS A 60 -0.22 25.54 0.62
N VAL A 61 -1.22 24.69 0.89
CA VAL A 61 -2.09 24.83 2.07
C VAL A 61 -1.56 24.10 3.31
N LYS A 62 -0.51 23.29 3.16
CA LYS A 62 0.15 22.52 4.25
C LYS A 62 -0.81 21.54 4.94
N LEU A 63 -1.64 20.87 4.15
CA LEU A 63 -2.59 19.85 4.61
C LEU A 63 -2.28 18.49 3.97
N GLN A 64 -2.73 17.42 4.62
CA GLN A 64 -2.67 16.05 4.11
C GLN A 64 -3.97 15.29 4.37
N ARG A 65 -4.25 14.28 3.56
CA ARG A 65 -5.32 13.28 3.76
C ARG A 65 -4.74 11.89 3.59
N GLU A 66 -4.69 11.13 4.68
CA GLU A 66 -4.35 9.71 4.70
C GLU A 66 -5.53 8.89 4.22
N PHE A 67 -5.33 7.82 3.47
CA PHE A 67 -6.40 6.96 2.94
C PHE A 67 -6.25 5.53 3.48
N ASP A 68 -6.41 5.37 4.79
CA ASP A 68 -6.28 4.08 5.50
C ASP A 68 -7.23 3.01 4.95
N GLU A 69 -8.40 3.42 4.48
CA GLU A 69 -9.38 2.53 3.85
C GLU A 69 -8.91 1.94 2.51
N TYR A 70 -7.83 2.49 1.94
CA TYR A 70 -7.15 2.00 0.73
C TYR A 70 -5.74 1.48 1.00
N MET A 71 -5.43 1.18 2.27
CA MET A 71 -4.19 0.55 2.67
C MET A 71 -4.10 -0.85 2.05
N PHE A 72 -2.97 -1.12 1.39
CA PHE A 72 -2.65 -2.43 0.84
C PHE A 72 -1.82 -3.22 1.86
N PHE A 73 -2.28 -4.41 2.24
CA PHE A 73 -1.64 -5.34 3.16
C PHE A 73 -1.51 -6.72 2.52
N LEU A 74 -0.34 -7.01 1.96
CA LEU A 74 -0.02 -8.34 1.45
C LEU A 74 0.71 -9.11 2.55
N GLU A 75 0.07 -10.14 3.08
CA GLU A 75 0.60 -11.00 4.14
C GLU A 75 0.90 -12.41 3.59
N CYS A 76 2.09 -12.93 3.86
CA CYS A 76 2.46 -14.31 3.53
C CYS A 76 2.40 -15.19 4.76
N ARG A 77 1.83 -16.40 4.61
CA ARG A 77 1.69 -17.40 5.68
C ARG A 77 2.24 -18.74 5.22
N GLU A 78 2.52 -19.66 6.13
CA GLU A 78 2.96 -21.01 5.74
C GLU A 78 1.83 -21.77 5.03
N GLN A 79 0.64 -21.68 5.61
CA GLN A 79 -0.60 -22.32 5.16
C GLN A 79 -1.79 -21.46 5.58
N PHE A 80 -2.84 -21.49 4.76
CA PHE A 80 -4.14 -20.89 5.05
C PHE A 80 -5.20 -21.56 4.17
N THR A 81 -6.45 -21.45 4.59
CA THR A 81 -7.64 -21.95 3.90
C THR A 81 -8.40 -20.80 3.24
N VAL A 82 -9.38 -21.11 2.39
CA VAL A 82 -10.27 -20.09 1.81
C VAL A 82 -11.03 -19.34 2.92
N GLN A 83 -11.41 -20.03 4.00
CA GLN A 83 -12.06 -19.40 5.15
C GLN A 83 -11.13 -18.41 5.86
N ASP A 84 -9.83 -18.69 5.91
CA ASP A 84 -8.85 -17.77 6.49
C ASP A 84 -8.68 -16.51 5.61
N GLU A 85 -8.73 -16.65 4.28
CA GLU A 85 -8.74 -15.51 3.35
C GLU A 85 -9.98 -14.64 3.54
N GLU A 86 -11.17 -15.25 3.57
CA GLU A 86 -12.44 -14.55 3.80
C GLU A 86 -12.42 -13.79 5.13
N PHE A 87 -11.99 -14.45 6.20
CA PHE A 87 -11.87 -13.83 7.51
C PHE A 87 -10.88 -12.67 7.51
N HIS A 88 -9.71 -12.85 6.89
CA HIS A 88 -8.67 -11.83 6.82
C HIS A 88 -9.15 -10.58 6.07
N ILE A 89 -9.86 -10.75 4.96
CA ILE A 89 -10.44 -9.63 4.20
C ILE A 89 -11.45 -8.86 5.05
N LEU A 90 -12.39 -9.57 5.68
CA LEU A 90 -13.43 -8.94 6.50
C LEU A 90 -12.86 -8.22 7.71
N GLU A 91 -11.88 -8.81 8.38
CA GLU A 91 -11.18 -8.23 9.53
C GLU A 91 -10.49 -6.91 9.15
N ASN A 92 -9.73 -6.89 8.05
CA ASN A 92 -9.04 -5.68 7.60
C ASN A 92 -10.00 -4.59 7.09
N LEU A 93 -11.15 -4.97 6.54
CA LEU A 93 -12.21 -4.02 6.18
C LEU A 93 -12.98 -3.50 7.41
N GLY A 94 -12.82 -4.11 8.59
CA GLY A 94 -13.64 -3.81 9.76
C GLY A 94 -15.13 -4.13 9.53
N ARG A 95 -15.42 -5.14 8.70
CA ARG A 95 -16.77 -5.56 8.30
C ARG A 95 -17.05 -6.98 8.74
N ASP A 96 -18.33 -7.35 8.76
CA ASP A 96 -18.76 -8.74 8.89
C ASP A 96 -19.38 -9.23 7.58
N ALA A 97 -19.50 -10.55 7.42
CA ALA A 97 -20.00 -11.17 6.19
C ALA A 97 -21.43 -10.75 5.80
N ASN A 98 -22.24 -10.24 6.74
CA ASN A 98 -23.60 -9.80 6.48
C ASN A 98 -23.69 -8.29 6.14
N SER A 99 -22.65 -7.51 6.43
CA SER A 99 -22.62 -6.06 6.24
C SER A 99 -21.76 -5.61 5.07
N VAL A 100 -20.80 -6.43 4.63
CA VAL A 100 -19.93 -6.10 3.49
C VAL A 100 -20.71 -6.11 2.18
N THR A 101 -20.57 -5.06 1.37
CA THR A 101 -21.08 -5.06 0.00
C THR A 101 -20.17 -5.85 -0.93
N SER A 102 -20.69 -6.28 -2.08
CA SER A 102 -19.87 -6.98 -3.08
C SER A 102 -18.71 -6.11 -3.60
N GLU A 103 -18.88 -4.80 -3.70
CA GLU A 103 -17.82 -3.88 -4.15
C GLU A 103 -16.72 -3.71 -3.09
N GLU A 104 -17.11 -3.54 -1.82
CA GLU A 104 -16.15 -3.50 -0.71
C GLU A 104 -15.36 -4.81 -0.61
N TYR A 105 -16.04 -5.95 -0.77
CA TYR A 105 -15.40 -7.25 -0.71
C TYR A 105 -14.40 -7.47 -1.86
N GLU A 106 -14.75 -7.13 -3.10
CA GLU A 106 -13.82 -7.23 -4.23
C GLU A 106 -12.65 -6.25 -4.12
N THR A 107 -12.87 -5.07 -3.52
CA THR A 107 -11.79 -4.13 -3.19
C THR A 107 -10.87 -4.72 -2.10
N GLY A 108 -11.46 -5.31 -1.05
CA GLY A 108 -10.73 -5.99 0.02
C GLY A 108 -9.84 -7.12 -0.49
N LYS A 109 -10.29 -7.93 -1.45
CA LYS A 109 -9.45 -8.98 -2.06
C LYS A 109 -8.19 -8.45 -2.73
N ILE A 110 -8.24 -7.22 -3.27
CA ILE A 110 -7.07 -6.57 -3.88
C ILE A 110 -6.19 -5.94 -2.81
N LEU A 111 -6.81 -5.34 -1.79
CA LEU A 111 -6.10 -4.60 -0.74
C LEU A 111 -5.47 -5.51 0.30
N THR A 112 -6.09 -6.62 0.68
CA THR A 112 -5.61 -7.49 1.77
C THR A 112 -5.39 -8.94 1.29
N PRO A 113 -4.58 -9.17 0.26
CA PRO A 113 -4.38 -10.51 -0.27
C PRO A 113 -3.43 -11.34 0.63
N LEU A 114 -3.67 -12.65 0.66
CA LEU A 114 -2.77 -13.63 1.28
C LEU A 114 -1.91 -14.35 0.24
N CYS A 115 -0.71 -14.75 0.65
CA CYS A 115 0.21 -15.57 -0.14
C CYS A 115 0.90 -16.64 0.72
N ARG A 116 1.55 -17.61 0.08
CA ARG A 116 2.44 -18.54 0.79
C ARG A 116 3.88 -18.06 0.75
N TYR A 117 4.63 -18.27 1.84
CA TYR A 117 6.06 -17.96 1.90
C TYR A 117 6.86 -18.61 0.77
N ASP A 118 6.53 -19.85 0.40
CA ASP A 118 7.18 -20.62 -0.65
C ASP A 118 6.59 -20.37 -2.05
N ASP A 119 5.73 -19.36 -2.22
CA ASP A 119 5.15 -18.97 -3.51
C ASP A 119 5.46 -17.52 -3.95
N PRO A 120 6.72 -17.24 -4.34
CA PRO A 120 7.08 -15.94 -4.91
C PRO A 120 6.30 -15.55 -6.18
N LYS A 121 5.75 -16.53 -6.93
CA LYS A 121 5.02 -16.22 -8.17
C LYS A 121 3.69 -15.54 -7.85
N THR A 122 2.94 -16.08 -6.90
CA THR A 122 1.70 -15.47 -6.43
C THR A 122 1.99 -14.11 -5.79
N TYR A 123 3.01 -14.01 -4.95
CA TYR A 123 3.44 -12.73 -4.35
C TYR A 123 3.68 -11.63 -5.41
N ILE A 124 4.44 -11.95 -6.46
CA ILE A 124 4.68 -11.03 -7.59
C ILE A 124 3.39 -10.63 -8.28
N SER A 125 2.51 -11.61 -8.59
CA SER A 125 1.25 -11.34 -9.26
C SER A 125 0.34 -10.42 -8.45
N LEU A 126 0.36 -10.52 -7.12
CA LEU A 126 -0.43 -9.68 -6.22
C LEU A 126 0.09 -8.24 -6.21
N LEU A 127 1.41 -8.04 -6.17
CA LEU A 127 2.02 -6.70 -6.27
C LEU A 127 1.75 -6.04 -7.64
N GLU A 128 1.78 -6.82 -8.72
CA GLU A 128 1.40 -6.32 -10.06
C GLU A 128 -0.09 -5.97 -10.13
N GLY A 129 -0.94 -6.74 -9.44
CA GLY A 129 -2.36 -6.44 -9.27
C GLY A 129 -2.58 -5.12 -8.56
N TYR A 130 -1.92 -4.91 -7.43
CA TYR A 130 -1.97 -3.65 -6.68
C TYR A 130 -1.53 -2.45 -7.52
N ARG A 131 -0.45 -2.60 -8.30
CA ARG A 131 -0.01 -1.52 -9.21
C ARG A 131 -1.09 -1.12 -10.21
N LYS A 132 -1.81 -2.08 -10.80
CA LYS A 132 -2.94 -1.79 -11.71
C LYS A 132 -4.11 -1.15 -10.98
N PHE A 133 -4.34 -1.56 -9.73
CA PHE A 133 -5.38 -0.97 -8.89
C PHE A 133 -5.09 0.50 -8.58
N LEU A 134 -3.83 0.87 -8.34
CA LEU A 134 -3.41 2.27 -8.14
C LEU A 134 -3.80 3.17 -9.32
N ASP A 135 -3.57 2.73 -10.56
CA ASP A 135 -3.93 3.50 -11.75
C ASP A 135 -5.45 3.80 -11.83
N MET A 136 -6.27 2.90 -11.28
CA MET A 136 -7.73 3.04 -11.24
C MET A 136 -8.21 3.89 -10.05
N ILE A 137 -7.60 3.72 -8.87
CA ILE A 137 -8.12 4.31 -7.63
C ILE A 137 -7.58 5.71 -7.36
N LEU A 138 -6.34 6.02 -7.72
CA LEU A 138 -5.72 7.32 -7.42
C LEU A 138 -6.50 8.52 -7.98
N PRO A 139 -7.11 8.48 -9.19
CA PRO A 139 -7.99 9.55 -9.64
C PRO A 139 -9.20 9.77 -8.70
N ARG A 140 -9.78 8.71 -8.15
CA ARG A 140 -10.90 8.82 -7.19
C ARG A 140 -10.41 9.37 -5.85
N LEU A 141 -9.28 8.89 -5.34
CA LEU A 141 -8.68 9.42 -4.11
C LEU A 141 -8.32 10.89 -4.24
N PHE A 142 -7.91 11.32 -5.44
CA PHE A 142 -7.60 12.72 -5.70
C PHE A 142 -8.85 13.60 -5.55
N GLU A 143 -9.99 13.17 -6.10
CA GLU A 143 -11.26 13.88 -5.93
C GLU A 143 -11.69 13.91 -4.46
N PHE A 144 -11.50 12.82 -3.72
CA PHE A 144 -11.76 12.81 -2.28
C PHE A 144 -10.86 13.79 -1.54
N ALA A 145 -9.55 13.80 -1.83
CA ALA A 145 -8.62 14.75 -1.21
C ALA A 145 -9.00 16.21 -1.52
N LYS A 146 -9.45 16.50 -2.74
CA LYS A 146 -9.92 17.84 -3.13
C LYS A 146 -11.11 18.27 -2.28
N ILE A 147 -12.09 17.39 -2.08
CA ILE A 147 -13.29 17.66 -1.30
C ILE A 147 -12.94 17.79 0.19
N ASP A 148 -12.25 16.79 0.75
CA ASP A 148 -11.93 16.68 2.18
C ASP A 148 -11.04 17.82 2.67
N LEU A 149 -10.15 18.34 1.80
CA LEU A 149 -9.22 19.42 2.12
C LEU A 149 -9.68 20.79 1.59
N GLU A 150 -10.90 20.89 1.04
CA GLU A 150 -11.49 22.11 0.49
C GLU A 150 -10.58 22.85 -0.53
N LEU A 151 -9.91 22.09 -1.42
CA LEU A 151 -8.91 22.63 -2.34
C LEU A 151 -9.53 23.35 -3.53
N THR A 152 -8.95 24.50 -3.89
CA THR A 152 -9.24 25.18 -5.15
C THR A 152 -8.46 24.54 -6.30
N ASP A 153 -8.89 24.79 -7.55
CA ASP A 153 -8.19 24.29 -8.74
C ASP A 153 -6.73 24.76 -8.82
N GLU A 154 -6.42 25.93 -8.26
CA GLU A 154 -5.04 26.43 -8.18
C GLU A 154 -4.19 25.66 -7.17
N ASP A 155 -4.79 25.20 -6.07
CA ASP A 155 -4.08 24.45 -5.04
C ASP A 155 -3.66 23.07 -5.55
N LEU A 156 -4.41 22.50 -6.49
CA LEU A 156 -4.15 21.18 -7.07
C LEU A 156 -2.76 21.07 -7.71
N ALA A 157 -2.21 22.17 -8.23
CA ALA A 157 -0.87 22.20 -8.82
C ALA A 157 0.26 21.95 -7.80
N PHE A 158 -0.04 22.03 -6.49
CA PHE A 158 0.92 21.93 -5.40
C PHE A 158 0.79 20.63 -4.59
N GLY A 159 -0.08 19.71 -5.02
CA GLY A 159 -0.26 18.46 -4.30
C GLY A 159 0.05 17.21 -5.10
N TYR A 160 0.33 16.13 -4.39
CA TYR A 160 0.76 14.86 -4.94
C TYR A 160 0.53 13.72 -3.95
N PHE A 161 0.45 12.50 -4.48
CA PHE A 161 0.36 11.29 -3.66
C PHE A 161 1.73 10.84 -3.17
N CYS A 162 1.76 10.48 -1.90
CA CYS A 162 2.85 9.80 -1.23
C CYS A 162 2.36 8.50 -0.63
N PHE A 163 3.30 7.64 -0.24
CA PHE A 163 3.01 6.33 0.31
C PHE A 163 3.82 6.08 1.58
N GLU A 164 3.16 5.65 2.64
CA GLU A 164 3.82 5.08 3.80
C GLU A 164 3.98 3.57 3.59
N ILE A 165 5.19 3.04 3.75
CA ILE A 165 5.51 1.65 3.44
C ILE A 165 6.20 0.99 4.63
N HIS A 166 5.68 -0.17 5.03
CA HIS A 166 6.23 -1.02 6.07
C HIS A 166 6.38 -2.45 5.56
N SER A 167 7.41 -3.16 6.01
CA SER A 167 7.59 -4.58 5.71
C SER A 167 8.28 -5.32 6.84
N GLU A 168 8.07 -6.63 6.89
CA GLU A 168 8.71 -7.58 7.81
C GLU A 168 9.12 -8.85 7.06
#